data_AF-A0A956F1E5-F1
#
_entry.id   AF-A0A956F1E5-F1
#
_cell.length_a   1.000
_cell.length_b   1.000
_cell.length_c   1.000
_cell.angle_alpha   90.00
_cell.angle_beta   90.00
_cell.angle_gamma   90.00
#
_symmetry.space_group_name_H-M   'P 1'
#
loop_
_entity.id
_entity.type
_entity.pdbx_description
1 polymer ?
#
loop_
_entity_poly.entity_id
_entity_poly.type
_entity_poly.pdbx_seq_one_letter_code
_entity_poly.pdbx_strand_id
1 'polypeptide(L)'
;MNIPDAITAFRQAAVAKAEFSVPAARDHALHAEMARAWQVLSSHGPPGLEAFRVLLSDPSPHVRCWTASQLLALGHEHAFAVLEALVADDGPCSFSSKIVLREWRAGGLKPPL
;
A
#
# COMPACT_ATOMS: atom_id res chain seq x y z
N MET A 1 -10.78 5.19 -15.50
CA MET A 1 -9.77 4.21 -15.05
C MET A 1 -10.52 2.96 -14.66
N ASN A 2 -10.23 1.83 -15.30
CA ASN A 2 -10.79 0.53 -14.92
C ASN A 2 -9.90 -0.15 -13.86
N ILE A 3 -10.26 -1.36 -13.40
CA ILE A 3 -9.50 -2.09 -12.37
C ILE A 3 -8.04 -2.37 -12.80
N PRO A 4 -7.75 -2.97 -13.99
CA PRO A 4 -6.38 -3.16 -14.45
C PRO A 4 -5.53 -1.88 -14.50
N ASP A 5 -6.11 -0.78 -14.98
CA ASP A 5 -5.44 0.52 -15.04
C ASP A 5 -5.12 1.04 -13.63
N ALA A 6 -6.06 0.87 -12.68
CA ALA A 6 -5.89 1.31 -11.31
C ALA A 6 -4.83 0.48 -10.56
N ILE A 7 -4.79 -0.85 -10.76
CA ILE A 7 -3.70 -1.70 -10.24
C ILE A 7 -2.35 -1.20 -10.77
N THR A 8 -2.28 -0.94 -12.08
CA THR A 8 -1.04 -0.49 -12.73
C THR A 8 -0.59 0.86 -12.20
N ALA A 9 -1.50 1.83 -12.10
CA ALA A 9 -1.20 3.17 -11.59
C ALA A 9 -0.75 3.13 -10.12
N PHE A 10 -1.46 2.38 -9.27
CA PHE A 10 -1.08 2.21 -7.87
C PHE A 10 0.32 1.61 -7.75
N ARG A 11 0.58 0.52 -8.49
CA ARG A 11 1.85 -0.18 -8.48
C ARG A 11 3.01 0.72 -8.91
N GLN A 12 2.85 1.42 -10.03
CA GLN A 12 3.89 2.32 -10.56
C GLN A 12 4.17 3.47 -9.59
N ALA A 13 3.13 4.06 -9.01
CA ALA A 13 3.30 5.14 -8.06
C ALA A 13 3.97 4.70 -6.76
N ALA A 14 3.58 3.54 -6.22
CA ALA A 14 4.20 2.96 -5.02
C ALA A 14 5.68 2.61 -5.22
N VAL A 15 6.04 2.05 -6.38
CA VAL A 15 7.44 1.76 -6.74
C VAL A 15 8.24 3.04 -6.91
N ALA A 16 7.70 4.03 -7.63
CA ALA A 16 8.41 5.30 -7.86
C ALA A 16 8.62 6.09 -6.56
N LYS A 17 7.69 6.04 -5.59
CA LYS A 17 7.89 6.68 -4.27
C LYS A 17 8.98 6.03 -3.43
N ALA A 18 9.40 4.81 -3.75
CA ALA A 18 10.51 4.16 -3.07
C ALA A 18 11.87 4.75 -3.46
N GLU A 19 11.95 5.52 -4.55
CA GLU A 19 13.20 6.14 -4.99
C GLU A 19 13.59 7.30 -4.07
N PHE A 20 14.76 7.18 -3.43
CA PHE A 20 15.26 8.09 -2.38
C PHE A 20 15.55 9.54 -2.82
N SER A 21 15.20 9.95 -4.04
CA SER A 21 15.57 11.26 -4.59
C SER A 21 14.48 11.93 -5.42
N VAL A 22 13.22 11.56 -5.18
CA VAL A 22 12.09 12.20 -5.84
C VAL A 22 11.86 13.61 -5.27
N PRO A 23 11.81 14.68 -6.10
CA PRO A 23 11.46 16.01 -5.63
C PRO A 23 10.10 16.03 -4.92
N ALA A 24 9.93 16.85 -3.87
CA ALA A 24 8.69 16.86 -3.08
C ALA A 24 7.41 17.02 -3.91
N ALA A 25 7.43 17.85 -4.97
CA ALA A 25 6.30 18.00 -5.88
C ALA A 25 5.92 16.68 -6.59
N ARG A 26 6.93 15.89 -6.99
CA ARG A 26 6.72 14.58 -7.60
C ARG A 26 6.29 13.55 -6.55
N ASP A 27 6.83 13.61 -5.34
CA ASP A 27 6.41 12.75 -4.24
C ASP A 27 4.92 12.91 -3.91
N HIS A 28 4.45 14.16 -3.83
CA HIS A 28 3.03 14.48 -3.64
C HIS A 28 2.17 14.01 -4.81
N ALA A 29 2.64 14.20 -6.06
CA ALA A 29 1.90 13.74 -7.24
C ALA A 29 1.73 12.22 -7.24
N LEU A 30 2.77 11.47 -6.87
CA LEU A 30 2.72 10.01 -6.76
C LEU A 30 1.79 9.57 -5.61
N HIS A 31 1.77 10.30 -4.49
CA HIS A 31 0.83 10.02 -3.40
C HIS A 31 -0.62 10.22 -3.84
N ALA A 32 -0.91 11.32 -4.52
CA ALA A 32 -2.23 11.59 -5.10
C ALA A 32 -2.64 10.54 -6.15
N GLU A 33 -1.69 10.02 -6.92
CA GLU A 33 -1.92 8.94 -7.88
C GLU A 33 -2.30 7.63 -7.19
N MET A 34 -1.58 7.24 -6.13
CA MET A 34 -1.95 6.08 -5.31
C MET A 34 -3.35 6.26 -4.70
N ALA A 35 -3.65 7.42 -4.12
CA ALA A 35 -4.95 7.69 -3.52
C ALA A 35 -6.10 7.62 -4.54
N ARG A 36 -5.90 8.17 -5.75
CA ARG A 36 -6.88 8.08 -6.83
C ARG A 36 -7.10 6.64 -7.29
N ALA A 37 -6.01 5.88 -7.49
CA ALA A 37 -6.11 4.47 -7.87
C ALA A 37 -6.82 3.65 -6.79
N TRP A 38 -6.50 3.90 -5.51
CA TRP A 38 -7.16 3.28 -4.37
C TRP A 38 -8.68 3.54 -4.36
N GLN A 39 -9.08 4.79 -4.59
CA GLN A 39 -10.50 5.17 -4.65
C GLN A 39 -11.23 4.45 -5.79
N VAL A 40 -10.58 4.33 -6.96
CA VAL A 40 -11.14 3.57 -8.09
C VAL A 40 -11.31 2.10 -7.73
N LEU A 41 -10.30 1.44 -7.14
CA LEU A 41 -10.43 0.04 -6.74
C LEU A 41 -11.55 -0.13 -5.70
N SER A 42 -11.60 0.76 -4.71
CA SER A 42 -12.61 0.70 -3.64
C SER A 42 -14.05 0.86 -4.14
N SER A 43 -14.27 1.60 -5.24
CA SER A 43 -15.61 1.83 -5.78
C SER A 43 -16.17 0.65 -6.60
N HIS A 44 -15.35 -0.37 -6.90
CA HIS A 44 -15.77 -1.52 -7.71
C HIS A 44 -16.30 -2.71 -6.90
N GLY A 45 -16.45 -2.59 -5.58
CA GLY A 45 -17.02 -3.66 -4.74
C GLY A 45 -16.16 -4.94 -4.75
N PRO A 46 -16.73 -6.14 -4.88
CA PRO A 46 -15.97 -7.39 -4.80
C PRO A 46 -14.81 -7.52 -5.82
N PRO A 47 -14.96 -7.14 -7.10
CA PRO A 47 -13.82 -7.04 -8.02
C PRO A 47 -12.67 -6.13 -7.53
N GLY A 48 -13.01 -5.03 -6.84
CA GLY A 48 -12.04 -4.14 -6.22
C GLY A 48 -11.29 -4.78 -5.06
N LEU A 49 -11.99 -5.57 -4.23
CA LEU A 49 -11.37 -6.35 -3.17
C LEU A 49 -10.38 -7.39 -3.72
N GLU A 50 -10.71 -8.05 -4.83
CA GLU A 50 -9.78 -8.98 -5.49
C GLU A 50 -8.54 -8.26 -6.02
N ALA A 51 -8.69 -7.04 -6.53
CA ALA A 51 -7.56 -6.22 -6.96
C ALA A 51 -6.58 -5.92 -5.80
N PHE A 52 -7.08 -5.71 -4.58
CA PHE A 52 -6.21 -5.55 -3.41
C PHE A 52 -5.46 -6.83 -3.05
N ARG A 53 -6.05 -8.02 -3.24
CA ARG A 53 -5.35 -9.30 -3.07
C ARG A 53 -4.20 -9.45 -4.05
N VAL A 54 -4.39 -9.02 -5.30
CA VAL A 54 -3.32 -8.96 -6.31
C VAL A 54 -2.20 -8.05 -5.84
N LEU A 55 -2.52 -6.85 -5.36
CA LEU A 55 -1.51 -5.88 -4.86
C LEU A 55 -0.77 -6.37 -3.60
N LEU A 56 -1.45 -7.07 -2.68
CA LEU A 56 -0.81 -7.72 -1.52
C LEU A 56 0.18 -8.81 -1.92
N SER A 57 0.04 -9.37 -3.12
CA SER A 57 0.91 -10.42 -3.66
C SER A 57 1.91 -9.88 -4.70
N ASP A 58 1.98 -8.56 -4.89
CA ASP A 58 2.87 -7.95 -5.88
C ASP A 58 4.34 -8.28 -5.56
N PRO A 59 5.21 -8.54 -6.57
CA PRO A 59 6.62 -8.82 -6.33
C PRO A 59 7.38 -7.69 -5.61
N SER A 60 6.93 -6.43 -5.74
CA SER A 60 7.56 -5.30 -5.07
C SER A 60 7.18 -5.23 -3.58
N PRO A 61 8.15 -5.24 -2.64
CA PRO A 61 7.86 -5.07 -1.22
C PRO A 61 7.22 -3.71 -0.91
N HIS A 62 7.49 -2.68 -1.73
CA HIS A 62 6.88 -1.35 -1.56
C HIS A 62 5.38 -1.37 -1.83
N VAL A 63 4.96 -2.07 -2.88
CA VAL A 63 3.53 -2.21 -3.23
C VAL A 63 2.82 -2.97 -2.12
N ARG A 64 3.37 -4.11 -1.69
CA ARG A 64 2.84 -4.88 -0.56
C ARG A 64 2.73 -4.05 0.72
N CYS A 65 3.77 -3.28 1.05
CA CYS A 65 3.81 -2.44 2.24
C CYS A 65 2.70 -1.37 2.22
N TRP A 66 2.57 -0.62 1.12
CA TRP A 66 1.53 0.41 0.99
C TRP A 66 0.12 -0.17 1.04
N THR A 67 -0.13 -1.23 0.28
CA THR A 67 -1.44 -1.88 0.25
C THR A 67 -1.81 -2.44 1.62
N ALA A 68 -0.88 -3.17 2.26
CA ALA A 68 -1.15 -3.78 3.57
C ALA A 68 -1.35 -2.72 4.67
N SER A 69 -0.60 -1.62 4.62
CA SER A 69 -0.77 -0.51 5.58
C SER A 69 -2.13 0.15 5.47
N GLN A 70 -2.59 0.43 4.24
CA GLN A 70 -3.91 1.01 4.01
C GLN A 70 -5.04 0.05 4.42
N LEU A 71 -4.96 -1.22 4.01
CA LEU A 71 -5.94 -2.23 4.38
C LEU A 71 -6.04 -2.40 5.90
N LEU A 72 -4.90 -2.48 6.58
CA LEU A 72 -4.87 -2.66 8.03
C LEU A 72 -5.46 -1.45 8.77
N ALA A 73 -5.19 -0.23 8.29
CA ALA A 73 -5.80 0.99 8.83
C ALA A 73 -7.33 1.05 8.64
N LEU A 74 -7.86 0.36 7.63
CA LEU A 74 -9.30 0.25 7.36
C LEU A 74 -9.95 -0.96 8.07
N GLY A 75 -9.21 -1.68 8.91
CA GLY A 75 -9.72 -2.81 9.69
C GLY A 75 -9.66 -4.16 8.98
N HIS A 76 -8.96 -4.27 7.86
CA HIS A 76 -8.74 -5.54 7.18
C HIS A 76 -7.56 -6.29 7.80
N GLU A 77 -7.82 -6.99 8.90
CA GLU A 77 -6.78 -7.64 9.73
C GLU A 77 -5.91 -8.66 8.97
N HIS A 78 -6.41 -9.27 7.90
CA HIS A 78 -5.62 -10.20 7.08
C HIS A 78 -4.37 -9.56 6.45
N ALA A 79 -4.33 -8.23 6.31
CA ALA A 79 -3.15 -7.50 5.85
C ALA A 79 -1.98 -7.53 6.85
N PHE A 80 -2.24 -7.86 8.12
CA PHE A 80 -1.24 -8.00 9.17
C PHE A 80 -0.14 -9.01 8.79
N ALA A 81 -0.52 -10.18 8.28
CA ALA A 81 0.42 -11.24 7.92
C ALA A 81 1.41 -10.80 6.83
N VAL A 82 0.99 -9.94 5.91
CA VAL A 82 1.85 -9.39 4.86
C VAL A 82 2.89 -8.43 5.46
N LEU A 83 2.48 -7.57 6.40
CA LEU A 83 3.41 -6.69 7.09
C LEU A 83 4.39 -7.48 7.97
N GLU A 84 3.95 -8.53 8.66
CA GLU A 84 4.85 -9.41 9.42
C GLU A 84 5.88 -10.11 8.54
N ALA A 85 5.47 -10.59 7.36
CA ALA A 85 6.40 -11.16 6.39
C ALA A 85 7.45 -10.14 5.94
N LEU A 86 7.02 -8.90 5.63
CA LEU A 86 7.95 -7.82 5.26
C LEU A 86 8.92 -7.44 6.37
N VAL A 87 8.51 -7.58 7.64
CA VAL A 87 9.39 -7.42 8.80
C VAL A 87 10.42 -8.54 8.87
N ALA A 88 10.01 -9.78 8.61
CA ALA A 88 10.87 -10.96 8.67
C ALA A 88 11.89 -11.01 7.52
N ASP A 89 11.53 -10.52 6.33
CA ASP A 89 12.41 -10.47 5.14
C ASP A 89 13.62 -9.53 5.33
N ASP A 90 13.61 -8.68 6.37
CA ASP A 90 14.60 -7.63 6.65
C ASP A 90 14.97 -6.75 5.44
N GLY A 91 14.02 -6.61 4.51
CA GLY A 91 14.20 -5.88 3.26
C GLY A 91 13.88 -4.38 3.36
N PRO A 92 13.76 -3.68 2.22
CA PRO A 92 13.59 -2.22 2.18
C PRO A 92 12.32 -1.71 2.86
N CYS A 93 11.33 -2.57 3.12
CA CYS A 93 10.09 -2.23 3.83
C CYS A 93 10.04 -2.77 5.27
N SER A 94 11.10 -3.42 5.78
CA SER A 94 11.13 -4.01 7.14
C SER A 94 10.88 -2.94 8.21
N PHE A 95 11.64 -1.84 8.18
CA PHE A 95 11.49 -0.76 9.14
C PHE A 95 10.09 -0.12 9.10
N SER A 96 9.61 0.26 7.90
CA SER A 96 8.28 0.85 7.76
C SER A 96 7.17 -0.09 8.24
N SER A 97 7.28 -1.39 7.94
CA SER A 97 6.30 -2.39 8.38
C SER A 97 6.28 -2.54 9.90
N LYS A 98 7.44 -2.49 10.57
CA LYS A 98 7.52 -2.46 12.05
C LYS A 98 6.77 -1.26 12.63
N ILE A 99 6.93 -0.08 12.04
CA ILE A 99 6.24 1.13 12.50
C ILE A 99 4.71 0.98 12.32
N VAL A 100 4.25 0.56 11.15
CA VAL A 100 2.81 0.38 10.88
C VAL A 100 2.18 -0.60 11.86
N LEU A 101 2.81 -1.76 12.09
CA LEU A 101 2.33 -2.76 13.04
C LEU A 101 2.30 -2.23 14.48
N ARG A 102 3.29 -1.43 14.88
CA ARG A 102 3.33 -0.78 16.20
C ARG A 102 2.16 0.19 16.37
N GLU A 103 1.95 1.09 15.40
CA GLU A 103 0.86 2.07 15.45
C GLU A 103 -0.52 1.40 15.43
N TRP A 104 -0.68 0.33 14.65
CA TRP A 104 -1.94 -0.43 14.60
C TRP A 104 -2.24 -1.09 15.95
N ARG A 105 -1.26 -1.75 16.58
CA ARG A 105 -1.40 -2.36 17.91
C ARG A 105 -1.71 -1.33 19.00
N ALA A 106 -1.22 -0.10 18.84
CA ALA A 106 -1.53 1.02 19.72
C ALA A 106 -2.92 1.63 19.46
N GLY A 107 -3.66 1.18 18.44
CA GLY A 107 -4.95 1.74 18.03
C GLY A 107 -4.84 3.11 17.34
N GLY A 108 -3.64 3.53 16.94
CA GLY A 108 -3.35 4.87 16.41
C GLY A 108 -3.11 4.93 14.90
N LEU A 109 -3.14 3.80 14.20
CA LEU A 109 -2.87 3.76 12.76
C LEU A 109 -3.94 4.52 11.97
N LYS A 110 -3.51 5.55 11.24
CA LYS A 110 -4.36 6.27 10.28
C LYS A 110 -4.12 5.72 8.87
N PRO A 111 -5.16 5.72 8.00
CA PRO A 111 -4.97 5.37 6.60
C PRO A 111 -3.93 6.30 5.96
N PRO A 112 -2.87 5.75 5.34
CA PRO A 112 -1.84 6.57 4.71
C PRO A 112 -2.25 7.20 3.37
N LEU A 113 -3.39 6.84 2.77
CA LEU A 113 -3.96 7.41 1.53
C LEU A 113 -5.31 8.08 1.77
#